data_AF-A0A419E6C4-F1
#
_entry.id   AF-A0A419E6C4-F1
#
_cell.length_a   1.000
_cell.length_b   1.000
_cell.length_c   1.000
_cell.angle_alpha   90.00
_cell.angle_beta   90.00
_cell.angle_gamma   90.00
#
_symmetry.space_group_name_H-M   'P 1'
#
loop_
_entity.id
_entity.type
_entity.pdbx_description
1 polymer ?
#
loop_
_entity_poly.entity_id
_entity_poly.type
_entity_poly.pdbx_seq_one_letter_code
_entity_poly.pdbx_strand_id
1 'polypeptide(L)'
;MKQVLIAIIGGLILISGSCSSAPKKKVVKPVKPKPVNVETKIEHDKIAGLFVFPGGKLKALVMSFDDGPDQDKRLIEIFNKYGIKGTFHLNSGKFAAKSKASLDQLKTVYKGHEVSAHSVSHPHLEFLPASKVSNEILADREKLEKVFGYPIHGMSYPFGTYNQLVLDLLPSLGIVYSRTVTIDASFRLPKNLLVWNPTCHSGTGEYWAKKFIETKKDEMMLLFIWGHAWEFDNAATDSAKEKKLDGDRKYLRAPR
;
A
#
# COMPACT_ATOMS: atom_id res chain seq x y z
N MET A 1 -7.03 -24.36 5.03
CA MET A 1 -6.12 -23.19 4.96
C MET A 1 -6.62 -22.27 3.87
N LYS A 2 -6.95 -21.01 4.19
CA LYS A 2 -7.79 -20.13 3.37
C LYS A 2 -7.00 -19.57 2.17
N GLN A 3 -7.54 -19.78 0.96
CA GLN A 3 -7.04 -19.26 -0.32
C GLN A 3 -7.51 -17.81 -0.50
N VAL A 4 -6.64 -16.94 -1.00
CA VAL A 4 -6.92 -15.52 -1.27
C VAL A 4 -7.65 -15.41 -2.61
N LEU A 5 -8.90 -14.96 -2.57
CA LEU A 5 -9.74 -14.64 -3.72
C LEU A 5 -9.79 -13.12 -3.85
N ILE A 6 -9.17 -12.56 -4.88
CA ILE A 6 -9.23 -11.12 -5.19
C ILE A 6 -10.49 -10.88 -6.02
N ALA A 7 -11.48 -10.19 -5.44
CA ALA A 7 -12.67 -9.74 -6.15
C ALA A 7 -12.41 -8.36 -6.77
N ILE A 8 -12.45 -8.28 -8.09
CA ILE A 8 -12.57 -7.03 -8.84
C ILE A 8 -14.07 -6.72 -8.95
N ILE A 9 -14.52 -5.61 -8.40
CA ILE A 9 -15.86 -5.06 -8.72
C ILE A 9 -15.65 -3.71 -9.38
N GLY A 10 -15.76 -3.70 -10.71
CA GLY A 10 -16.20 -2.52 -11.44
C GLY A 10 -17.72 -2.54 -11.54
N GLY A 11 -18.36 -1.37 -11.46
CA GLY A 11 -19.74 -1.21 -11.90
C GLY A 11 -20.61 -0.22 -11.12
N LEU A 12 -20.62 1.02 -11.61
CA LEU A 12 -21.82 1.79 -11.98
C LEU A 12 -22.92 2.02 -10.91
N ILE A 13 -22.97 3.24 -10.37
CA ILE A 13 -24.18 3.79 -9.71
C ILE A 13 -24.98 4.55 -10.79
N LEU A 14 -26.15 4.03 -11.15
CA LEU A 14 -27.19 4.73 -11.89
C LEU A 14 -28.14 5.41 -10.90
N ILE A 15 -28.33 6.72 -11.07
CA ILE A 15 -29.39 7.48 -10.40
C ILE A 15 -30.64 7.45 -11.30
N SER A 16 -31.80 7.15 -10.74
CA SER A 16 -33.06 7.72 -11.23
C SER A 16 -34.10 7.78 -10.10
N GLY A 17 -34.72 8.95 -9.97
CA GLY A 17 -35.79 9.23 -9.02
C GLY A 17 -37.13 8.55 -9.35
N SER A 18 -38.03 8.73 -8.39
CA SER A 18 -39.43 8.32 -8.25
C SER A 18 -40.26 8.17 -9.54
N CYS A 19 -40.93 7.02 -9.71
CA CYS A 19 -42.41 6.93 -9.78
C CYS A 19 -42.90 5.46 -9.87
N SER A 20 -43.87 5.13 -9.02
CA SER A 20 -44.97 4.13 -9.08
C SER A 20 -44.85 2.75 -9.77
N SER A 21 -45.39 1.76 -9.03
CA SER A 21 -45.87 0.42 -9.41
C SER A 21 -44.83 -0.71 -9.58
N ALA A 22 -44.87 -1.66 -8.63
CA ALA A 22 -44.00 -2.83 -8.55
C ALA A 22 -44.61 -4.06 -9.24
N PRO A 23 -43.80 -4.86 -9.96
CA PRO A 23 -44.06 -6.28 -10.14
C PRO A 23 -43.09 -7.12 -9.28
N LYS A 24 -43.63 -8.18 -8.66
CA LYS A 24 -42.90 -9.09 -7.74
C LYS A 24 -41.72 -9.76 -8.46
N LYS A 25 -40.47 -9.46 -8.06
CA LYS A 25 -39.27 -10.17 -8.52
C LYS A 25 -39.16 -11.54 -7.83
N LYS A 26 -39.01 -12.62 -8.62
CA LYS A 26 -38.63 -13.95 -8.13
C LYS A 26 -37.25 -13.89 -7.46
N VAL A 27 -37.17 -14.36 -6.23
CA VAL A 27 -35.91 -14.52 -5.48
C VAL A 27 -35.11 -15.65 -6.12
N VAL A 28 -34.09 -15.30 -6.90
CA VAL A 28 -33.08 -16.27 -7.36
C VAL A 28 -32.15 -16.53 -6.19
N LYS A 29 -32.15 -17.77 -5.67
CA LYS A 29 -31.24 -18.18 -4.60
C LYS A 29 -29.78 -18.06 -5.09
N PRO A 30 -28.84 -17.59 -4.25
CA PRO A 30 -27.44 -17.48 -4.64
C PRO A 30 -26.89 -18.87 -4.98
N VAL A 31 -26.43 -19.02 -6.22
CA VAL A 31 -25.71 -20.21 -6.66
C VAL A 31 -24.33 -20.15 -6.04
N LYS A 32 -24.02 -21.10 -5.14
CA LYS A 32 -22.67 -21.25 -4.59
C LYS A 32 -21.68 -21.47 -5.74
N PRO A 33 -20.57 -20.70 -5.83
CA PRO A 33 -19.57 -20.94 -6.86
C PRO A 33 -18.98 -22.34 -6.67
N LYS A 34 -18.97 -23.15 -7.74
CA LYS A 34 -18.26 -24.42 -7.74
C LYS A 34 -16.75 -24.13 -7.72
N PRO A 35 -15.98 -24.82 -6.86
CA PRO A 35 -14.53 -24.68 -6.88
C PRO A 35 -13.99 -25.19 -8.23
N VAL A 36 -13.33 -24.30 -8.98
CA VAL A 36 -12.53 -24.71 -10.13
C VAL A 36 -11.16 -25.07 -9.59
N ASN A 37 -10.89 -26.36 -9.47
CA ASN A 37 -9.59 -26.86 -9.02
C ASN A 37 -8.63 -26.79 -10.22
N VAL A 38 -7.89 -25.69 -10.34
CA VAL A 38 -6.74 -25.64 -11.26
C VAL A 38 -5.51 -26.04 -10.46
N GLU A 39 -5.34 -27.35 -10.28
CA GLU A 39 -4.05 -27.89 -9.85
C GLU A 39 -3.07 -27.75 -11.02
N THR A 40 -2.38 -26.62 -11.10
CA THR A 40 -1.15 -26.56 -11.90
C THR A 40 -0.12 -27.43 -11.17
N LYS A 41 0.07 -28.67 -11.61
CA LYS A 41 1.28 -29.45 -11.33
C LYS A 41 2.45 -28.63 -11.86
N ILE A 42 3.11 -27.89 -10.98
CA ILE A 42 4.42 -27.31 -11.29
C ILE A 42 5.41 -28.46 -11.12
N GLU A 43 5.99 -28.92 -12.22
CA GLU A 43 7.02 -29.95 -12.20
C GLU A 43 8.20 -29.45 -11.34
N HIS A 44 8.48 -30.16 -10.25
CA HIS A 44 9.53 -29.82 -9.28
C HIS A 44 10.91 -29.69 -9.95
N ASP A 45 11.14 -30.37 -11.07
CA ASP A 45 12.42 -30.39 -11.78
C ASP A 45 12.77 -29.05 -12.47
N LYS A 46 11.79 -28.15 -12.68
CA LYS A 46 12.02 -26.80 -13.24
C LYS A 46 12.37 -25.73 -12.20
N ILE A 47 12.24 -26.02 -10.91
CA ILE A 47 12.46 -25.05 -9.81
C ILE A 47 13.90 -25.13 -9.29
N ALA A 48 14.67 -26.17 -9.64
CA ALA A 48 16.07 -26.30 -9.26
C ALA A 48 16.90 -25.14 -9.83
N GLY A 49 17.15 -24.11 -9.01
CA GLY A 49 17.92 -22.91 -9.36
C GLY A 49 17.11 -21.61 -9.51
N LEU A 50 15.78 -21.66 -9.37
CA LEU A 50 14.94 -20.46 -9.45
C LEU A 50 14.76 -19.82 -8.06
N PHE A 51 15.15 -18.55 -7.91
CA PHE A 51 14.75 -17.75 -6.75
C PHE A 51 13.23 -17.59 -6.75
N VAL A 52 12.57 -17.88 -5.63
CA VAL A 52 11.11 -17.79 -5.48
C VAL A 52 10.75 -17.16 -4.14
N PHE A 53 9.56 -16.54 -4.07
CA PHE A 53 8.97 -16.13 -2.79
C PHE A 53 8.52 -17.35 -1.96
N PRO A 54 8.33 -17.18 -0.64
CA PRO A 54 7.84 -18.25 0.23
C PRO A 54 6.61 -18.99 -0.34
N GLY A 55 6.59 -20.31 -0.19
CA GLY A 55 5.54 -21.17 -0.74
C GLY A 55 5.63 -21.38 -2.25
N GLY A 56 6.83 -21.23 -2.84
CA GLY A 56 7.09 -21.47 -4.26
C GLY A 56 6.40 -20.46 -5.18
N LYS A 57 6.16 -19.24 -4.68
CA LYS A 57 5.41 -18.21 -5.42
C LYS A 57 6.36 -17.37 -6.27
N LEU A 58 5.94 -17.07 -7.49
CA LEU A 58 6.66 -16.14 -8.38
C LEU A 58 6.13 -14.71 -8.28
N LYS A 59 5.02 -14.47 -7.59
CA LYS A 59 4.37 -13.16 -7.51
C LYS A 59 4.21 -12.74 -6.06
N ALA A 60 4.60 -11.51 -5.75
CA ALA A 60 4.34 -10.85 -4.47
C ALA A 60 3.62 -9.52 -4.67
N LEU A 61 2.82 -9.14 -3.68
CA LEU A 61 2.13 -7.86 -3.60
C LEU A 61 2.60 -7.14 -2.34
N VAL A 62 3.02 -5.89 -2.49
CA VAL A 62 3.24 -4.96 -1.39
C VAL A 62 2.28 -3.79 -1.58
N MET A 63 1.58 -3.44 -0.50
CA MET A 63 0.74 -2.26 -0.46
C MET A 63 1.14 -1.41 0.74
N SER A 64 1.57 -0.17 0.49
CA SER A 64 1.99 0.74 1.54
C SER A 64 1.20 2.04 1.56
N PHE A 65 0.87 2.54 2.76
CA PHE A 65 0.12 3.78 2.93
C PHE A 65 0.76 4.69 3.96
N ASP A 66 0.67 6.00 3.73
CA ASP A 66 1.29 7.01 4.60
C ASP A 66 0.25 7.74 5.46
N ASP A 67 0.75 8.32 6.55
CA ASP A 67 0.15 9.38 7.37
C ASP A 67 -1.01 9.04 8.29
N GLY A 68 -1.83 8.03 8.00
CA GLY A 68 -2.92 7.53 8.86
C GLY A 68 -3.72 8.53 9.74
N PRO A 69 -4.39 8.03 10.80
CA PRO A 69 -4.96 6.69 10.87
C PRO A 69 -6.44 6.69 10.48
N ASP A 70 -7.07 7.85 10.25
CA ASP A 70 -8.52 7.97 10.28
C ASP A 70 -9.15 7.26 9.09
N GLN A 71 -8.59 7.46 7.89
CA GLN A 71 -8.98 6.74 6.68
C GLN A 71 -8.36 5.33 6.60
N ASP A 72 -7.20 5.12 7.24
CA ASP A 72 -6.55 3.81 7.29
C ASP A 72 -7.42 2.75 7.97
N LYS A 73 -8.23 3.12 8.96
CA LYS A 73 -9.16 2.19 9.63
C LYS A 73 -10.05 1.45 8.63
N ARG A 74 -10.69 2.18 7.71
CA ARG A 74 -11.56 1.60 6.67
C ARG A 74 -10.76 0.74 5.70
N LEU A 75 -9.56 1.18 5.32
CA LEU A 75 -8.68 0.42 4.42
C LEU A 75 -8.22 -0.90 5.06
N ILE A 76 -7.87 -0.88 6.34
CA ILE A 76 -7.46 -2.03 7.14
C ILE A 76 -8.61 -3.03 7.29
N GLU A 77 -9.85 -2.58 7.49
CA GLU A 77 -11.02 -3.47 7.48
C GLU A 77 -11.14 -4.22 6.16
N ILE A 78 -10.94 -3.53 5.03
CA ILE A 78 -10.94 -4.13 3.69
C ILE A 78 -9.79 -5.13 3.57
N PHE A 79 -8.58 -4.76 3.99
CA PHE A 79 -7.41 -5.64 3.91
C PHE A 79 -7.62 -6.91 4.74
N ASN A 80 -8.12 -6.77 5.97
CA ASN A 80 -8.44 -7.90 6.84
C ASN A 80 -9.52 -8.80 6.23
N LYS A 81 -10.56 -8.23 5.61
CA LYS A 81 -11.61 -8.99 4.92
C LYS A 81 -11.05 -9.87 3.80
N TYR A 82 -10.05 -9.39 3.07
CA TYR A 82 -9.45 -10.12 1.94
C TYR A 82 -8.13 -10.83 2.27
N GLY A 83 -7.67 -10.77 3.54
CA GLY A 83 -6.42 -11.38 3.97
C GLY A 83 -5.16 -10.70 3.41
N ILE A 84 -5.26 -9.42 3.02
CA ILE A 84 -4.14 -8.62 2.52
C ILE A 84 -3.34 -8.09 3.71
N LYS A 85 -2.03 -8.14 3.61
CA LYS A 85 -1.10 -7.49 4.53
C LYS A 85 -0.60 -6.19 3.89
N GLY A 86 -0.49 -5.16 4.71
CA GLY A 86 -0.10 -3.83 4.28
C GLY A 86 0.93 -3.25 5.24
N THR A 87 1.66 -2.26 4.75
CA THR A 87 2.68 -1.51 5.47
C THR A 87 2.19 -0.08 5.65
N PHE A 88 2.20 0.44 6.87
CA PHE A 88 1.70 1.78 7.16
C PHE A 88 2.84 2.63 7.72
N HIS A 89 3.20 3.69 7.02
CA HIS A 89 4.28 4.60 7.41
C HIS A 89 3.68 5.74 8.24
N LEU A 90 4.03 5.76 9.51
CA LEU A 90 3.40 6.60 10.51
C LEU A 90 4.36 7.66 11.03
N ASN A 91 3.84 8.87 11.18
CA ASN A 91 4.52 9.99 11.80
C ASN A 91 4.09 10.11 13.27
N SER A 92 4.94 9.64 14.19
CA SER A 92 4.62 9.61 15.63
C SER A 92 4.27 10.98 16.20
N GLY A 93 4.87 12.07 15.69
CA GLY A 93 4.59 13.43 16.14
C GLY A 93 3.16 13.87 15.87
N LYS A 94 2.59 13.47 14.73
CA LYS A 94 1.19 13.76 14.35
C LYS A 94 0.20 13.20 15.38
N PHE A 95 0.47 12.02 15.91
CA PHE A 95 -0.43 11.34 16.87
C PHE A 95 -0.14 11.74 18.31
N ALA A 96 1.14 11.90 18.67
CA ALA A 96 1.54 12.34 20.01
C ALA A 96 1.04 13.76 20.33
N ALA A 97 0.97 14.64 19.32
CA ALA A 97 0.42 15.99 19.47
C ALA A 97 -1.09 15.99 19.80
N LYS A 98 -1.85 14.96 19.38
CA LYS A 98 -3.28 14.84 19.71
C LYS A 98 -3.48 14.40 21.15
N SER A 99 -2.84 13.30 21.56
CA SER A 99 -2.79 12.82 22.96
C SER A 99 -1.95 11.54 23.05
N LYS A 100 -1.52 11.18 24.28
CA LYS A 100 -0.93 9.85 24.54
C LYS A 100 -1.88 8.71 24.14
N ALA A 101 -3.17 8.85 24.44
CA ALA A 101 -4.18 7.86 24.08
C ALA A 101 -4.32 7.66 22.56
N SER A 102 -4.15 8.72 21.77
CA SER A 102 -4.14 8.64 20.30
C SER A 102 -3.01 7.76 19.79
N LEU A 103 -1.83 7.83 20.41
CA LEU A 103 -0.68 7.00 20.05
C LEU A 103 -0.89 5.53 20.48
N ASP A 104 -1.42 5.31 21.69
CA ASP A 104 -1.67 3.95 22.21
C ASP A 104 -2.75 3.20 21.39
N GLN A 105 -3.72 3.90 20.82
CA GLN A 105 -4.76 3.33 19.96
C GLN A 105 -4.21 2.74 18.65
N LEU A 106 -3.05 3.22 18.16
CA LEU A 106 -2.48 2.77 16.89
C LEU A 106 -2.21 1.26 16.90
N LYS A 107 -1.80 0.69 18.04
CA LYS A 107 -1.57 -0.75 18.18
C LYS A 107 -2.79 -1.58 17.79
N THR A 108 -3.98 -1.12 18.17
CA THR A 108 -5.24 -1.80 17.85
C THR A 108 -5.61 -1.59 16.39
N VAL A 109 -5.46 -0.36 15.87
CA VAL A 109 -5.79 -0.01 14.49
C VAL A 109 -4.97 -0.84 13.49
N TYR A 110 -3.65 -0.91 13.66
CA TYR A 110 -2.75 -1.59 12.72
C TYR A 110 -2.48 -3.06 13.09
N LYS A 111 -3.33 -3.67 13.91
CA LYS A 111 -3.14 -5.05 14.34
C LYS A 111 -3.05 -5.99 13.13
N GLY A 112 -1.93 -6.72 13.04
CA GLY A 112 -1.69 -7.67 11.97
C GLY A 112 -1.20 -7.05 10.66
N HIS A 113 -0.85 -5.76 10.67
CA HIS A 113 -0.17 -5.04 9.59
C HIS A 113 1.22 -4.59 10.05
N GLU A 114 2.09 -4.31 9.09
CA GLU A 114 3.39 -3.73 9.38
C GLU A 114 3.23 -2.22 9.61
N VAL A 115 3.95 -1.71 10.60
CA VAL A 115 4.14 -0.28 10.81
C VAL A 115 5.60 0.08 10.56
N SER A 116 5.78 1.21 9.91
CA SER A 116 7.06 1.73 9.45
C SER A 116 7.15 3.22 9.81
N ALA A 117 8.38 3.75 9.87
CA ALA A 117 8.63 5.15 10.20
C ALA A 117 8.26 6.09 9.04
N HIS A 118 7.83 7.30 9.39
CA HIS A 118 7.63 8.40 8.45
C HIS A 118 8.14 9.74 9.00
N SER A 119 9.17 9.68 9.85
CA SER A 119 9.73 10.77 10.67
C SER A 119 8.75 11.32 11.71
N VAL A 120 9.25 12.05 12.69
CA VAL A 120 8.39 12.61 13.75
C VAL A 120 7.48 13.69 13.19
N SER A 121 8.05 14.67 12.49
CA SER A 121 7.38 15.91 12.10
C SER A 121 7.07 16.05 10.61
N HIS A 122 7.39 15.02 9.82
CA HIS A 122 7.26 15.02 8.36
C HIS A 122 8.01 16.20 7.68
N PRO A 123 9.33 16.41 7.92
CA PRO A 123 10.09 17.47 7.27
C PRO A 123 10.72 17.01 5.96
N HIS A 124 11.12 17.96 5.11
CA HIS A 124 12.04 17.70 4.00
C HIS A 124 13.43 17.33 4.54
N LEU A 125 13.72 16.04 4.64
CA LEU A 125 14.93 15.52 5.30
C LEU A 125 16.22 15.99 4.63
N GLU A 126 16.20 16.21 3.32
CA GLU A 126 17.36 16.65 2.53
C GLU A 126 17.82 18.07 2.86
N PHE A 127 16.98 18.88 3.50
CA PHE A 127 17.31 20.25 3.94
C PHE A 127 17.78 20.31 5.40
N LEU A 128 17.79 19.19 6.11
CA LEU A 128 18.19 19.14 7.51
C LEU A 128 19.67 18.75 7.67
N PRO A 129 20.36 19.25 8.71
CA PRO A 129 21.67 18.72 9.08
C PRO A 129 21.53 17.27 9.58
N ALA A 130 22.61 16.48 9.45
CA ALA A 130 22.64 15.05 9.78
C ALA A 130 22.11 14.70 11.18
N SER A 131 22.41 15.54 12.19
CA SER A 131 21.91 15.34 13.56
C SER A 131 20.38 15.50 13.65
N LYS A 132 19.79 16.40 12.88
CA LYS A 132 18.33 16.59 12.83
C LYS A 132 17.65 15.46 12.06
N VAL A 133 18.22 15.01 10.94
CA VAL A 133 17.76 13.81 10.22
C VAL A 133 17.76 12.60 11.16
N SER A 134 18.85 12.38 11.89
CA SER A 134 18.98 11.26 12.83
C SER A 134 17.93 11.33 13.94
N ASN A 135 17.73 12.51 14.53
CA ASN A 135 16.72 12.69 15.57
C ASN A 135 15.29 12.47 15.06
N GLU A 136 14.95 12.98 13.87
CA GLU A 136 13.64 12.80 13.24
C GLU A 136 13.31 11.32 12.99
N ILE A 137 14.31 10.51 12.66
CA ILE A 137 14.12 9.08 12.39
C ILE A 137 14.13 8.26 13.68
N LEU A 138 15.13 8.47 14.55
CA LEU A 138 15.28 7.69 15.79
C LEU A 138 14.14 7.94 16.76
N ALA A 139 13.72 9.19 16.96
CA ALA A 139 12.63 9.49 17.87
C ALA A 139 11.28 9.00 17.35
N ASP A 140 11.12 8.88 16.03
CA ASP A 140 9.93 8.29 15.42
C ASP A 140 9.90 6.78 15.66
N ARG A 141 11.00 6.11 15.34
CA ARG A 141 11.19 4.68 15.63
C ARG A 141 10.95 4.38 17.09
N GLU A 142 11.62 5.06 18.02
CA GLU A 142 11.49 4.80 19.47
C GLU A 142 10.03 4.85 19.95
N LYS A 143 9.27 5.86 19.52
CA LYS A 143 7.86 6.01 19.89
C LYS A 143 7.00 4.90 19.31
N LEU A 144 7.20 4.55 18.04
CA LEU A 144 6.45 3.48 17.38
C LEU A 144 6.81 2.11 17.97
N GLU A 145 8.10 1.81 18.15
CA GLU A 145 8.59 0.57 18.77
C GLU A 145 8.00 0.36 20.17
N LYS A 146 7.88 1.44 20.97
CA LYS A 146 7.24 1.41 22.29
C LYS A 146 5.76 1.03 22.23
N VAL A 147 5.05 1.47 21.20
CA VAL A 147 3.61 1.17 21.01
C VAL A 147 3.42 -0.25 20.49
N PHE A 148 4.17 -0.62 19.47
CA PHE A 148 3.95 -1.85 18.71
C PHE A 148 4.68 -3.06 19.31
N GLY A 149 5.78 -2.85 20.04
CA GLY A 149 6.55 -3.90 20.71
C GLY A 149 7.45 -4.71 19.79
N TYR A 150 7.81 -4.17 18.62
CA TYR A 150 8.77 -4.76 17.69
C TYR A 150 9.63 -3.67 17.04
N PRO A 151 10.85 -3.99 16.56
CA PRO A 151 11.73 -3.02 15.89
C PRO A 151 11.16 -2.48 14.59
N ILE A 152 11.26 -1.16 14.38
CA ILE A 152 10.81 -0.49 13.15
C ILE A 152 11.99 -0.42 12.18
N HIS A 153 11.94 -1.25 11.12
CA HIS A 153 13.01 -1.36 10.13
C HIS A 153 12.75 -0.61 8.82
N GLY A 154 11.50 -0.26 8.55
CA GLY A 154 11.10 0.39 7.31
C GLY A 154 10.94 1.89 7.44
N MET A 155 11.03 2.59 6.31
CA MET A 155 10.64 4.00 6.19
C MET A 155 9.90 4.30 4.88
N SER A 156 9.19 5.42 4.82
CA SER A 156 8.96 6.17 3.57
C SER A 156 9.47 7.60 3.74
N TYR A 157 10.04 8.17 2.67
CA TYR A 157 10.57 9.54 2.72
C TYR A 157 9.43 10.56 2.78
N PRO A 158 9.36 11.44 3.79
CA PRO A 158 8.42 12.56 3.80
C PRO A 158 8.57 13.39 2.52
N PHE A 159 7.44 13.76 1.91
CA PHE A 159 7.38 14.43 0.61
C PHE A 159 8.08 13.70 -0.57
N GLY A 160 8.54 12.46 -0.36
CA GLY A 160 9.28 11.70 -1.36
C GLY A 160 10.70 12.18 -1.62
N THR A 161 11.24 13.08 -0.80
CA THR A 161 12.53 13.73 -1.03
C THR A 161 13.64 13.16 -0.15
N TYR A 162 14.85 13.06 -0.72
CA TYR A 162 16.05 12.60 -0.03
C TYR A 162 17.31 13.03 -0.81
N ASN A 163 18.47 12.95 -0.16
CA ASN A 163 19.78 13.13 -0.78
C ASN A 163 20.75 12.04 -0.28
N GLN A 164 22.01 12.08 -0.76
CA GLN A 164 23.01 11.09 -0.38
C GLN A 164 23.28 11.06 1.13
N LEU A 165 23.30 12.22 1.79
CA LEU A 165 23.46 12.32 3.25
C LEU A 165 22.36 11.54 3.98
N VAL A 166 21.10 11.68 3.57
CA VAL A 166 19.99 10.94 4.19
C VAL A 166 20.16 9.44 3.95
N LEU A 167 20.47 9.02 2.72
CA LEU A 167 20.68 7.60 2.38
C LEU A 167 21.78 6.94 3.21
N ASP A 168 22.91 7.62 3.38
CA ASP A 168 24.06 7.10 4.11
C ASP A 168 23.79 6.94 5.61
N LEU A 169 22.90 7.78 6.17
CA LEU A 169 22.51 7.68 7.58
C LEU A 169 21.59 6.50 7.86
N LEU A 170 20.64 6.18 6.96
CA LEU A 170 19.56 5.22 7.20
C LEU A 170 20.01 3.88 7.83
N PRO A 171 21.05 3.18 7.32
CA PRO A 171 21.49 1.90 7.90
C PRO A 171 21.94 2.03 9.36
N SER A 172 22.69 3.10 9.68
CA SER A 172 23.15 3.36 11.06
C SER A 172 22.01 3.67 12.01
N LEU A 173 20.89 4.14 11.46
CA LEU A 173 19.65 4.43 12.19
C LEU A 173 18.68 3.24 12.18
N GLY A 174 19.13 2.04 11.81
CA GLY A 174 18.34 0.80 11.84
C GLY A 174 17.30 0.65 10.73
N ILE A 175 17.31 1.52 9.72
CA ILE A 175 16.42 1.44 8.56
C ILE A 175 17.05 0.53 7.50
N VAL A 176 16.32 -0.51 7.09
CA VAL A 176 16.77 -1.53 6.13
C VAL A 176 16.09 -1.39 4.77
N TYR A 177 14.94 -0.73 4.72
CA TYR A 177 14.27 -0.36 3.47
C TYR A 177 13.59 1.00 3.59
N SER A 178 13.52 1.73 2.48
CA SER A 178 12.75 2.97 2.39
C SER A 178 12.09 3.11 1.03
N ARG A 179 10.80 3.45 1.03
CA ARG A 179 10.02 3.65 -0.19
C ARG A 179 10.09 5.10 -0.67
N THR A 180 10.30 5.28 -1.97
CA THR A 180 10.26 6.58 -2.66
C THR A 180 8.88 6.83 -3.29
N VAL A 181 8.67 8.02 -3.85
CA VAL A 181 7.46 8.33 -4.65
C VAL A 181 7.67 8.15 -6.15
N THR A 182 8.89 7.79 -6.58
CA THR A 182 9.23 7.61 -8.00
C THR A 182 8.63 6.30 -8.50
N ILE A 183 7.82 6.38 -9.56
CA ILE A 183 7.17 5.21 -10.15
C ILE A 183 8.13 4.48 -11.10
N ASP A 184 8.45 3.21 -10.81
CA ASP A 184 9.28 2.36 -11.70
C ASP A 184 8.45 1.73 -12.84
N ALA A 185 7.12 1.66 -12.70
CA ALA A 185 6.21 1.13 -13.73
C ALA A 185 6.61 -0.28 -14.22
N SER A 186 7.20 -1.09 -13.33
CA SER A 186 7.65 -2.45 -13.63
C SER A 186 7.34 -3.39 -12.45
N PHE A 187 7.46 -4.70 -12.71
CA PHE A 187 7.29 -5.73 -11.69
C PHE A 187 8.62 -6.27 -11.13
N ARG A 188 9.72 -5.53 -11.31
CA ARG A 188 11.04 -5.97 -10.86
C ARG A 188 11.17 -5.81 -9.34
N LEU A 189 12.01 -6.65 -8.76
CA LEU A 189 12.52 -6.45 -7.40
C LEU A 189 13.41 -5.19 -7.34
N PRO A 190 13.44 -4.47 -6.21
CA PRO A 190 14.30 -3.32 -6.05
C PRO A 190 15.78 -3.73 -6.08
N LYS A 191 16.61 -2.92 -6.72
CA LYS A 191 18.08 -3.08 -6.68
C LYS A 191 18.68 -2.52 -5.38
N ASN A 192 18.04 -1.52 -4.80
CA ASN A 192 18.42 -0.87 -3.55
C ASN A 192 17.17 -0.74 -2.68
N LEU A 193 17.15 -1.42 -1.53
CA LEU A 193 16.00 -1.39 -0.63
C LEU A 193 15.78 -0.03 0.03
N LEU A 194 16.82 0.81 0.15
CA LEU A 194 16.69 2.19 0.63
C LEU A 194 16.15 3.15 -0.42
N VAL A 195 16.08 2.72 -1.68
CA VAL A 195 15.51 3.47 -2.81
C VAL A 195 14.50 2.56 -3.51
N TRP A 196 13.50 2.13 -2.75
CA TRP A 196 12.50 1.20 -3.25
C TRP A 196 11.40 1.97 -3.99
N ASN A 197 11.56 2.07 -5.30
CA ASN A 197 10.58 2.67 -6.19
C ASN A 197 9.33 1.77 -6.32
N PRO A 198 8.13 2.28 -6.04
CA PRO A 198 6.90 1.52 -6.24
C PRO A 198 6.59 1.30 -7.73
N THR A 199 5.87 0.21 -8.03
CA THR A 199 5.35 -0.06 -9.37
C THR A 199 4.36 1.02 -9.79
N CYS A 200 3.50 1.45 -8.87
CA CYS A 200 2.48 2.46 -9.16
C CYS A 200 1.90 3.15 -7.91
N HIS A 201 1.22 4.26 -8.15
CA HIS A 201 0.36 4.90 -7.16
C HIS A 201 -1.02 4.22 -7.11
N SER A 202 -1.66 4.25 -5.93
CA SER A 202 -2.96 3.64 -5.60
C SER A 202 -4.05 3.96 -6.62
N GLY A 203 -4.09 5.20 -7.13
CA GLY A 203 -5.03 5.65 -8.16
C GLY A 203 -4.92 4.92 -9.50
N THR A 204 -3.81 4.24 -9.78
CA THR A 204 -3.63 3.38 -10.97
C THR A 204 -3.49 1.90 -10.60
N GLY A 205 -3.76 1.55 -9.34
CA GLY A 205 -3.55 0.20 -8.79
C GLY A 205 -4.33 -0.87 -9.54
N GLU A 206 -5.57 -0.60 -9.94
CA GLU A 206 -6.39 -1.56 -10.68
C GLU A 206 -5.78 -1.93 -12.04
N TYR A 207 -5.29 -0.93 -12.79
CA TYR A 207 -4.63 -1.14 -14.08
C TYR A 207 -3.40 -2.03 -13.93
N TRP A 208 -2.52 -1.71 -12.97
CA TRP A 208 -1.30 -2.47 -12.74
C TRP A 208 -1.56 -3.85 -12.17
N ALA A 209 -2.59 -4.02 -11.34
CA ALA A 209 -3.00 -5.33 -10.82
C ALA A 209 -3.48 -6.26 -11.95
N LYS A 210 -4.30 -5.76 -12.89
CA LYS A 210 -4.73 -6.54 -14.06
C LYS A 210 -3.53 -6.98 -14.89
N LYS A 211 -2.65 -6.04 -15.24
CA LYS A 211 -1.41 -6.33 -15.98
C LYS A 211 -0.52 -7.32 -15.24
N PHE A 212 -0.41 -7.21 -13.92
CA PHE A 212 0.39 -8.11 -13.09
C PHE A 212 -0.16 -9.53 -13.11
N ILE A 213 -1.49 -9.70 -13.02
CA ILE A 213 -2.15 -11.01 -13.09
C ILE A 213 -1.92 -11.65 -14.46
N GLU A 214 -2.11 -10.88 -15.54
CA GLU A 214 -2.00 -11.33 -16.93
C GLU A 214 -0.55 -11.66 -17.35
N THR A 215 0.44 -11.00 -16.74
CA THR A 215 1.85 -11.23 -17.08
C THR A 215 2.28 -12.64 -16.66
N LYS A 216 2.74 -13.44 -17.62
CA LYS A 216 3.29 -14.78 -17.42
C LYS A 216 4.79 -14.75 -17.67
N LYS A 217 5.56 -14.94 -16.60
CA LYS A 217 7.01 -15.05 -16.64
C LYS A 217 7.48 -16.06 -15.60
N ASP A 218 8.53 -16.79 -15.93
CA ASP A 218 9.21 -17.73 -15.03
C ASP A 218 10.28 -16.99 -14.22
N GLU A 219 9.92 -15.85 -13.63
CA GLU A 219 10.78 -15.04 -12.75
C GLU A 219 9.97 -14.42 -11.60
N MET A 220 10.66 -14.05 -10.52
CA MET A 220 10.02 -13.32 -9.42
C MET A 220 9.54 -11.94 -9.88
N MET A 221 8.27 -11.66 -9.62
CA MET A 221 7.63 -10.40 -9.92
C MET A 221 6.98 -9.81 -8.66
N LEU A 222 7.16 -8.51 -8.50
CA LEU A 222 6.64 -7.74 -7.38
C LEU A 222 5.71 -6.65 -7.91
N LEU A 223 4.48 -6.63 -7.44
CA LEU A 223 3.61 -5.46 -7.57
C LEU A 223 3.70 -4.64 -6.29
N PHE A 224 4.27 -3.44 -6.37
CA PHE A 224 4.36 -2.52 -5.26
C PHE A 224 3.47 -1.30 -5.49
N ILE A 225 2.39 -1.20 -4.71
CA ILE A 225 1.42 -0.10 -4.75
C ILE A 225 1.62 0.79 -3.52
N TRP A 226 1.71 2.10 -3.72
CA TRP A 226 1.71 3.07 -2.62
C TRP A 226 0.61 4.11 -2.78
N GLY A 227 0.23 4.79 -1.70
CA GLY A 227 -0.62 5.98 -1.75
C GLY A 227 -1.04 6.43 -0.36
N HIS A 228 -2.12 7.19 -0.28
CA HIS A 228 -2.71 7.58 1.00
C HIS A 228 -4.16 7.13 1.08
N ALA A 229 -4.61 6.65 2.25
CA ALA A 229 -5.98 6.15 2.35
C ALA A 229 -7.05 7.24 2.14
N TRP A 230 -6.73 8.52 2.42
CA TRP A 230 -7.63 9.64 2.19
C TRP A 230 -7.92 9.92 0.71
N GLU A 231 -7.07 9.43 -0.21
CA GLU A 231 -7.30 9.57 -1.65
C GLU A 231 -8.52 8.77 -2.11
N PHE A 232 -8.88 7.69 -1.40
CA PHE A 232 -10.06 6.87 -1.72
C PHE A 232 -11.37 7.59 -1.42
N ASP A 233 -11.38 8.51 -0.46
CA ASP A 233 -12.57 9.33 -0.17
C ASP A 233 -12.76 10.39 -1.27
N ASN A 234 -11.66 10.96 -1.77
CA ASN A 234 -11.67 11.91 -2.88
C ASN A 234 -12.05 11.25 -4.21
N ALA A 235 -11.62 10.01 -4.46
CA ALA A 235 -12.01 9.25 -5.64
C ALA A 235 -13.54 8.97 -5.69
N ALA A 236 -14.19 8.81 -4.53
CA ALA A 236 -15.65 8.73 -4.47
C ALA A 236 -16.31 10.07 -4.87
N THR A 237 -15.68 11.21 -4.58
CA THR A 237 -16.14 12.53 -5.06
C THR A 237 -15.73 12.85 -6.49
N ASP A 238 -14.62 12.31 -6.98
CA ASP A 238 -14.10 12.54 -8.33
C ASP A 238 -14.79 11.64 -9.35
N SER A 239 -15.27 10.44 -9.00
CA SER A 239 -16.19 9.68 -9.86
C SER A 239 -17.52 10.43 -10.11
N ALA A 240 -17.88 11.38 -9.24
CA ALA A 240 -18.98 12.33 -9.48
C ALA A 240 -18.57 13.57 -10.31
N LYS A 241 -17.26 13.90 -10.37
CA LYS A 241 -16.71 15.02 -11.15
C LYS A 241 -16.12 14.61 -12.52
N GLU A 242 -15.78 13.35 -12.73
CA GLU A 242 -15.30 12.80 -14.01
C GLU A 242 -16.40 12.83 -15.08
N LYS A 243 -17.67 12.97 -14.70
CA LYS A 243 -18.75 13.33 -15.64
C LYS A 243 -18.71 14.80 -16.09
N LYS A 244 -17.78 15.62 -15.58
CA LYS A 244 -17.72 17.07 -15.84
C LYS A 244 -16.36 17.61 -16.26
N LEU A 245 -15.30 16.80 -16.33
CA LEU A 245 -13.95 17.27 -16.64
C LEU A 245 -13.22 16.33 -17.62
N ASP A 246 -13.68 16.31 -18.86
CA ASP A 246 -12.90 15.94 -20.06
C ASP A 246 -11.84 17.03 -20.41
N GLY A 247 -11.17 17.57 -19.38
CA GLY A 247 -10.52 18.88 -19.48
C GLY A 247 -9.04 18.93 -19.13
N ASP A 248 -8.62 18.41 -17.97
CA ASP A 248 -7.34 18.82 -17.41
C ASP A 248 -6.49 17.66 -16.89
N ARG A 249 -5.62 17.14 -17.77
CA ARG A 249 -4.46 16.31 -17.42
C ARG A 249 -3.46 17.14 -16.59
N LYS A 250 -3.52 17.08 -15.26
CA LYS A 250 -2.51 17.74 -14.40
C LYS A 250 -1.76 16.89 -13.38
N TYR A 251 -2.01 15.57 -13.30
CA TYR A 251 -1.23 14.69 -12.40
C TYR A 251 -0.50 13.51 -13.06
N LEU A 252 -0.31 13.57 -14.38
CA LEU A 252 0.47 12.57 -15.13
C LEU A 252 1.61 13.22 -15.90
N ARG A 253 2.67 13.62 -15.19
CA ARG A 253 4.00 13.77 -15.79
C ARG A 253 5.04 13.21 -14.81
N ALA A 254 5.46 11.97 -15.08
CA ALA A 254 6.76 11.50 -14.62
C ALA A 254 7.84 12.42 -15.23
N PRO A 255 8.92 12.75 -14.50
CA PRO A 255 10.03 13.51 -15.07
C PRO A 255 10.68 12.69 -16.19
N ARG A 256 11.02 13.40 -17.28
CA ARG A 256 11.75 12.87 -18.45
C ARG A 256 13.21 12.64 -18.12
#